data_AF-A0A529NWE0-F1
#
_entry.id   AF-A0A529NWE0-F1
#
_cell.length_a   1.000
_cell.length_b   1.000
_cell.length_c   1.000
_cell.angle_alpha   90.00
_cell.angle_beta   90.00
_cell.angle_gamma   90.00
#
_symmetry.space_group_name_H-M   'P 1'
#
loop_
_entity.id
_entity.type
_entity.pdbx_description
1 polymer ?
#
loop_
_entity_poly.entity_id
_entity_poly.type
_entity_poly.pdbx_seq_one_letter_code
_entity_poly.pdbx_strand_id
1 'polypeptide(L)'
;GSENTFDYFHAAKAYLQAWGKPLAFYSDKHGIFRTTHGSKLDRGSGLTQFGRALYELNIDIICANSPQAKGRVERANQTLQDRLVKELRLRGISTIEAANVFATAFMADFNVRFAKEPRNPKDMHRPLAAHDNLDGALCRKEVRTLTDALTLRYDKVMFILHPTDTAKKLARKKVVVCDYPDGRLEIIHEGVALSYKAFDELRSVHRSAIVENKRLDAVLEMVAEMQVGRDLQRSKRGPRRTGQTDHMFGIPDGAESNGYVR
;
A
#
# COMPACT_ATOMS: atom_id res chain seq x y z
N GLY A 1 -4.58 14.05 5.54
CA GLY A 1 -4.56 12.80 4.76
C GLY A 1 -5.06 11.67 5.64
N SER A 2 -5.80 10.71 5.09
CA SER A 2 -6.14 9.51 5.86
C SER A 2 -4.92 8.57 5.88
N GLU A 3 -4.41 8.29 7.07
CA GLU A 3 -3.34 7.30 7.28
C GLU A 3 -3.72 5.96 6.65
N ASN A 4 -2.92 5.48 5.70
CA ASN A 4 -3.09 4.16 5.09
C ASN A 4 -1.83 3.32 5.27
N THR A 5 -1.95 2.02 5.04
CA THR A 5 -0.84 1.06 5.27
C THR A 5 0.42 1.38 4.46
N PHE A 6 0.29 1.93 3.24
CA PHE A 6 1.44 2.24 2.40
C PHE A 6 2.28 3.40 2.95
N ASP A 7 1.64 4.42 3.53
CA ASP A 7 2.37 5.52 4.19
C ASP A 7 3.28 4.99 5.32
N TYR A 8 2.76 4.06 6.13
CA TYR A 8 3.55 3.42 7.18
C TYR A 8 4.66 2.53 6.63
N PHE A 9 4.44 1.84 5.51
CA PHE A 9 5.50 1.08 4.86
C PHE A 9 6.62 1.99 4.35
N HIS A 10 6.31 3.12 3.72
CA HIS A 10 7.30 4.10 3.32
C HIS A 10 8.09 4.65 4.52
N ALA A 11 7.38 5.08 5.57
CA ALA A 11 8.01 5.62 6.78
C ALA A 11 8.91 4.58 7.47
N ALA A 12 8.44 3.34 7.60
CA ALA A 12 9.22 2.26 8.20
C ALA A 12 10.45 1.92 7.33
N LYS A 13 10.30 1.83 6.01
CA LYS A 13 11.44 1.56 5.10
C LYS A 13 12.53 2.62 5.27
N ALA A 14 12.15 3.90 5.21
CA ALA A 14 13.08 5.01 5.37
C ALA A 14 13.79 4.98 6.74
N TYR A 15 13.04 4.70 7.82
CA TYR A 15 13.61 4.56 9.16
C TYR A 15 14.64 3.42 9.23
N LEU A 16 14.27 2.23 8.74
CA LEU A 16 15.12 1.04 8.80
C LEU A 16 16.40 1.19 7.96
N GLN A 17 16.31 1.90 6.83
CA GLN A 17 17.48 2.19 6.00
C GLN A 17 18.44 3.17 6.68
N ALA A 18 17.91 4.18 7.38
CA ALA A 18 18.72 5.18 8.05
C ALA A 18 19.35 4.69 9.37
N TRP A 19 18.62 3.87 10.14
CA TRP A 19 18.96 3.55 11.53
C TRP A 19 19.07 2.05 11.83
N GLY A 20 18.76 1.17 10.87
CA GLY A 20 18.70 -0.27 11.08
C GLY A 20 17.41 -0.73 11.76
N LYS A 21 17.35 -2.02 12.10
CA LYS A 21 16.18 -2.68 12.69
C LYS A 21 16.13 -2.48 14.20
N PRO A 22 15.11 -1.79 14.75
CA PRO A 22 14.92 -1.76 16.18
C PRO A 22 14.54 -3.15 16.70
N LEU A 23 14.56 -3.30 18.03
CA LEU A 23 13.96 -4.47 18.67
C LEU A 23 12.43 -4.42 18.57
N ALA A 24 11.85 -3.24 18.81
CA ALA A 24 10.42 -3.05 18.77
C ALA A 24 10.03 -1.63 18.36
N PHE A 25 8.88 -1.50 17.71
CA PHE A 25 8.17 -0.22 17.60
C PHE A 25 7.17 -0.07 18.74
N TYR A 26 7.08 1.15 19.27
CA TYR A 26 6.06 1.50 20.25
C TYR A 26 4.97 2.33 19.56
N SER A 27 3.73 1.87 19.64
CA SER A 27 2.61 2.54 18.97
C SER A 27 1.39 2.68 19.89
N ASP A 28 0.57 3.70 19.64
CA ASP A 28 -0.80 3.74 20.18
C ASP A 28 -1.65 2.61 19.56
N LYS A 29 -2.79 2.31 20.17
CA LYS A 29 -3.76 1.26 19.78
C LYS A 29 -4.54 1.60 18.50
N HIS A 30 -3.90 2.24 17.52
CA HIS A 30 -4.53 2.52 16.23
C HIS A 30 -4.80 1.20 15.48
N GLY A 31 -5.90 1.13 14.74
CA GLY A 31 -6.37 -0.11 14.08
C GLY A 31 -5.41 -0.66 13.00
N ILE A 32 -4.42 0.13 12.59
CA ILE A 32 -3.34 -0.27 11.68
C ILE A 32 -2.30 -1.16 12.39
N PHE A 33 -2.22 -1.13 13.71
CA PHE A 33 -1.28 -1.90 14.52
C PHE A 33 -1.93 -3.09 15.22
N ARG A 34 -3.27 -3.14 15.26
CA ARG A 34 -4.04 -4.21 15.88
C ARG A 34 -5.33 -4.47 15.13
N THR A 35 -5.62 -5.73 14.80
CA THR A 35 -6.94 -6.11 14.30
C THR A 35 -7.96 -6.04 15.44
N THR A 36 -9.01 -5.23 15.30
CA THR A 36 -10.18 -5.21 16.21
C THR A 36 -11.09 -6.42 16.02
N HIS A 37 -11.05 -7.05 14.85
CA HIS A 37 -11.71 -8.31 14.55
C HIS A 37 -10.68 -9.28 13.98
N GLY A 38 -10.28 -10.28 14.76
CA GLY A 38 -9.47 -11.38 14.23
C GLY A 38 -10.26 -12.07 13.13
N SER A 39 -9.77 -12.04 11.89
CA SER A 39 -10.45 -12.72 10.80
C SER A 39 -10.42 -14.24 11.09
N LYS A 40 -11.59 -14.88 11.09
CA LYS A 40 -11.71 -16.35 11.20
C LYS A 40 -11.27 -17.08 9.92
N LEU A 41 -10.85 -16.35 8.87
CA LEU A 41 -10.71 -16.88 7.51
C LEU A 41 -9.25 -17.10 7.07
N ASP A 42 -8.28 -16.43 7.69
CA ASP A 42 -6.86 -16.62 7.37
C ASP A 42 -6.11 -17.22 8.56
N ARG A 43 -5.61 -18.44 8.38
CA ARG A 43 -4.76 -19.20 9.34
C ARG A 43 -3.34 -18.63 9.46
N GLY A 44 -3.18 -17.32 9.29
CA GLY A 44 -1.91 -16.60 9.31
C GLY A 44 -2.00 -15.36 10.18
N SER A 45 -2.26 -15.57 11.48
CA SER A 45 -2.17 -14.59 12.56
C SER A 45 -3.15 -13.42 12.49
N GLY A 46 -3.81 -13.07 13.61
CA GLY A 46 -4.63 -11.87 13.77
C GLY A 46 -3.81 -10.56 13.74
N LEU A 47 -2.85 -10.46 12.84
CA LEU A 47 -1.97 -9.30 12.64
C LEU A 47 -2.50 -8.46 11.49
N THR A 48 -2.30 -7.16 11.60
CA THR A 48 -2.53 -6.22 10.50
C THR A 48 -1.45 -6.39 9.44
N GLN A 49 -1.65 -5.82 8.24
CA GLN A 49 -0.63 -5.82 7.19
C GLN A 49 0.71 -5.23 7.67
N PHE A 50 0.64 -4.18 8.49
CA PHE A 50 1.84 -3.59 9.09
C PHE A 50 2.46 -4.49 10.17
N GLY A 51 1.66 -5.08 11.05
CA GLY A 51 2.16 -6.05 12.04
C GLY A 51 2.80 -7.29 11.40
N ARG A 52 2.24 -7.78 10.29
CA ARG A 52 2.82 -8.87 9.48
C ARG A 52 4.19 -8.49 8.93
N ALA A 53 4.33 -7.29 8.37
CA ALA A 53 5.60 -6.79 7.85
C ALA A 53 6.68 -6.70 8.93
N LEU A 54 6.34 -6.17 10.11
CA LEU A 54 7.28 -6.09 11.23
C LEU A 54 7.70 -7.48 11.73
N TYR A 55 6.75 -8.42 11.82
CA TYR A 55 7.04 -9.80 12.18
C TYR A 55 8.02 -10.47 11.21
N GLU A 56 7.84 -10.29 9.89
CA GLU A 56 8.76 -10.81 8.87
C GLU A 56 10.18 -10.22 9.02
N LEU A 57 10.29 -8.97 9.47
CA LEU A 57 11.57 -8.30 9.73
C LEU A 57 12.13 -8.60 11.12
N ASN A 58 11.46 -9.46 11.90
CA ASN A 58 11.77 -9.78 13.29
C ASN A 58 11.81 -8.52 14.19
N ILE A 59 10.85 -7.63 14.00
CA ILE A 59 10.65 -6.40 14.79
C ILE A 59 9.34 -6.56 15.55
N ASP A 60 9.39 -6.41 16.87
CA ASP A 60 8.19 -6.48 17.70
C ASP A 60 7.36 -5.20 17.59
N ILE A 61 6.06 -5.32 17.82
CA ILE A 61 5.18 -4.16 17.97
C ILE A 61 4.54 -4.15 19.36
N ILE A 62 4.89 -3.14 20.15
CA ILE A 62 4.37 -2.93 21.48
C ILE A 62 3.27 -1.86 21.39
N CYS A 63 2.02 -2.30 21.53
CA CYS A 63 0.89 -1.39 21.63
C CYS A 63 0.82 -0.81 23.05
N ALA A 64 0.64 0.51 23.17
CA ALA A 64 0.58 1.20 24.44
C ALA A 64 -0.58 0.66 25.30
N ASN A 65 -0.25 -0.07 26.36
CA ASN A 65 -1.24 -0.63 27.29
C ASN A 65 -1.57 0.32 28.44
N SER A 66 -0.77 1.38 28.65
CA SER A 66 -0.95 2.33 29.75
C SER A 66 -1.35 3.74 29.26
N PRO A 67 -2.29 4.42 29.96
CA PRO A 67 -2.66 5.80 29.68
C PRO A 67 -1.49 6.79 29.69
N GLN A 68 -0.48 6.53 30.54
CA GLN A 68 0.67 7.40 30.73
C GLN A 68 1.59 7.42 29.50
N ALA A 69 1.77 6.28 28.83
CA ALA A 69 2.58 6.22 27.62
C ALA A 69 1.85 6.83 26.41
N LYS A 70 0.55 6.55 26.30
CA LYS A 70 -0.33 7.18 25.30
C LYS A 70 -0.32 8.71 25.42
N GLY A 71 -0.53 9.24 26.63
CA GLY A 71 -0.52 10.69 26.88
C GLY A 71 0.85 11.36 26.68
N ARG A 72 1.96 10.61 26.64
CA ARG A 72 3.27 11.16 26.24
C ARG A 72 3.38 11.28 24.72
N VAL A 73 2.98 10.24 23.99
CA VAL A 73 2.98 10.22 22.52
C VAL A 73 2.05 11.31 21.98
N GLU A 74 0.84 11.42 22.52
CA GLU A 74 -0.14 12.44 22.09
C GLU A 74 0.37 13.86 22.27
N ARG A 75 0.98 14.18 23.44
CA ARG A 75 1.53 15.52 23.69
C ARG A 75 2.70 15.86 22.76
N ALA A 76 3.59 14.91 22.50
CA ALA A 76 4.70 15.11 21.56
C ALA A 76 4.16 15.37 20.15
N ASN A 77 3.20 14.56 19.69
CA ASN A 77 2.57 14.69 18.38
C ASN A 77 1.81 16.02 18.24
N GLN A 78 1.06 16.44 19.25
CA GLN A 78 0.38 17.73 19.25
C GLN A 78 1.36 18.89 19.14
N THR A 79 2.46 18.84 19.90
CA THR A 79 3.51 19.86 19.85
C THR A 79 4.16 19.93 18.46
N LEU A 80 4.43 18.76 17.86
CA LEU A 80 5.00 18.68 16.51
C LEU A 80 4.06 19.24 15.46
N GLN A 81 2.79 18.82 15.46
CA GLN A 81 1.79 19.24 14.47
C GLN A 81 1.50 20.75 14.56
N ASP A 82 1.30 21.28 15.76
CA ASP A 82 1.03 22.71 15.96
C ASP A 82 2.21 23.58 15.51
N ARG A 83 3.44 23.19 15.85
CA ARG A 83 4.64 23.94 15.46
C ARG A 83 4.94 23.85 13.98
N LEU A 84 4.86 22.66 13.39
CA LEU A 84 5.18 22.47 11.97
C LEU A 84 4.31 23.38 11.09
N VAL A 85 3.01 23.45 11.36
CA VAL A 85 2.09 24.32 10.62
C VAL A 85 2.46 25.81 10.77
N LYS A 86 2.84 26.25 11.97
CA LYS A 86 3.26 27.62 12.23
C LYS A 86 4.59 27.96 11.54
N GLU A 87 5.57 27.08 11.61
CA GLU A 87 6.89 27.28 11.01
C GLU A 87 6.83 27.28 9.48
N LEU A 88 5.98 26.45 8.88
CA LEU A 88 5.69 26.48 7.44
C LEU A 88 5.07 27.83 7.05
N ARG A 89 4.08 28.29 7.81
CA ARG A 89 3.40 29.57 7.56
C ARG A 89 4.35 30.77 7.69
N LEU A 90 5.21 30.80 8.72
CA LEU A 90 6.20 31.85 8.93
C LEU A 90 7.22 31.93 7.80
N ARG A 91 7.52 30.81 7.13
CA ARG A 91 8.43 30.74 5.98
C ARG A 91 7.74 30.92 4.63
N GLY A 92 6.41 31.11 4.62
CA GLY A 92 5.63 31.22 3.39
C GLY A 92 5.64 29.93 2.55
N ILE A 93 5.85 28.77 3.16
CA ILE A 93 5.88 27.49 2.45
C ILE A 93 4.46 27.00 2.19
N SER A 94 4.08 26.83 0.92
CA SER A 94 2.74 26.42 0.50
C SER A 94 2.70 25.22 -0.46
N THR A 95 3.84 24.59 -0.74
CA THR A 95 3.97 23.44 -1.65
C THR A 95 4.54 22.24 -0.90
N ILE A 96 4.14 21.02 -1.29
CA ILE A 96 4.61 19.77 -0.66
C ILE A 96 6.12 19.62 -0.84
N GLU A 97 6.64 19.98 -2.00
CA GLU A 97 8.06 19.87 -2.36
C GLU A 97 8.91 20.72 -1.41
N ALA A 98 8.58 22.01 -1.25
CA ALA A 98 9.28 22.89 -0.32
C ALA A 98 9.10 22.46 1.16
N ALA A 99 7.94 21.91 1.53
CA ALA A 99 7.73 21.37 2.87
C ALA A 99 8.63 20.16 3.15
N ASN A 100 8.80 19.26 2.18
CA ASN A 100 9.69 18.11 2.27
C ASN A 100 11.16 18.53 2.41
N VAL A 101 11.59 19.57 1.69
CA VAL A 101 12.94 20.15 1.84
C VAL A 101 13.14 20.74 3.24
N PHE A 102 12.12 21.43 3.78
CA PHE A 102 12.18 22.02 5.11
C PHE A 102 12.14 21.00 6.25
N ALA A 103 11.52 19.82 6.02
CA ALA A 103 11.28 18.83 7.06
C ALA A 103 12.54 18.42 7.83
N THR A 104 13.68 18.22 7.15
CA THR A 104 14.95 17.85 7.80
C THR A 104 15.44 18.94 8.75
N ALA A 105 15.42 20.20 8.33
CA ALA A 105 15.82 21.33 9.16
C ALA A 105 14.86 21.53 10.34
N PHE A 106 13.57 21.39 10.12
CA PHE A 106 12.56 21.43 11.17
C PHE A 106 12.77 20.33 12.21
N MET A 107 13.01 19.08 11.78
CA MET A 107 13.26 17.96 12.68
C MET A 107 14.51 18.18 13.55
N ALA A 108 15.57 18.75 12.98
CA ALA A 108 16.78 19.09 13.73
C ALA A 108 16.49 20.14 14.82
N ASP A 109 15.86 21.27 14.47
CA ASP A 109 15.48 22.31 15.44
C ASP A 109 14.48 21.79 16.50
N PHE A 110 13.51 20.98 16.08
CA PHE A 110 12.54 20.36 16.98
C PHE A 110 13.23 19.46 18.00
N ASN A 111 14.17 18.62 17.56
CA ASN A 111 14.90 17.72 18.44
C ASN A 111 15.80 18.49 19.43
N VAL A 112 16.45 19.59 19.01
CA VAL A 112 17.22 20.45 19.94
C VAL A 112 16.37 20.96 21.10
N ARG A 113 15.10 21.28 20.84
CA ARG A 113 14.20 21.90 21.84
C ARG A 113 13.41 20.90 22.67
N PHE A 114 13.01 19.77 22.08
CA PHE A 114 12.03 18.86 22.68
C PHE A 114 12.50 17.42 22.85
N ALA A 115 13.63 17.02 22.24
CA ALA A 115 14.16 15.68 22.47
C ALA A 115 14.54 15.51 23.94
N LYS A 116 14.31 14.31 24.46
CA LYS A 116 14.74 13.93 25.79
C LYS A 116 15.82 12.89 25.67
N GLU A 117 16.87 13.06 26.45
CA GLU A 117 17.91 12.05 26.52
C GLU A 117 17.31 10.71 27.00
N PRO A 118 17.67 9.61 26.35
CA PRO A 118 17.21 8.30 26.77
C PRO A 118 17.80 7.98 28.15
N ARG A 119 16.99 7.38 29.03
CA ARG A 119 17.47 6.94 30.35
C ARG A 119 18.64 5.96 30.26
N ASN A 120 18.70 5.19 29.17
CA ASN A 120 19.80 4.30 28.85
C ASN A 120 20.32 4.67 27.45
N PRO A 121 21.60 5.08 27.30
CA PRO A 121 22.15 5.49 26.01
C PRO A 121 22.49 4.31 25.09
N LYS A 122 22.32 3.06 25.55
CA LYS A 122 22.64 1.88 24.76
C LYS A 122 21.73 1.80 23.54
N ASP A 123 22.34 1.86 22.36
CA ASP A 123 21.66 1.59 21.10
C ASP A 123 21.41 0.07 20.96
N MET A 124 20.16 -0.27 20.66
CA MET A 124 19.69 -1.64 20.48
C MET A 124 19.24 -1.91 19.03
N HIS A 125 19.52 -0.99 18.10
CA HIS A 125 19.31 -1.25 16.69
C HIS A 125 20.26 -2.34 16.18
N ARG A 126 19.75 -3.18 15.30
CA ARG A 126 20.50 -4.21 14.58
C ARG A 126 20.72 -3.73 13.15
N PRO A 127 21.91 -3.91 12.58
CA PRO A 127 22.12 -3.62 11.17
C PRO A 127 21.21 -4.51 10.30
N LEU A 128 20.90 -4.03 9.10
CA LEU A 128 20.22 -4.83 8.09
C LEU A 128 21.18 -5.92 7.59
N ALA A 129 20.74 -7.17 7.63
CA ALA A 129 21.48 -8.28 7.07
C ALA A 129 21.31 -8.33 5.55
N ALA A 130 22.26 -8.94 4.83
CA ALA A 130 22.19 -9.05 3.37
C ALA A 130 20.95 -9.79 2.85
N HIS A 131 20.34 -10.65 3.67
CA HIS A 131 19.12 -11.39 3.35
C HIS A 131 17.83 -10.66 3.78
N ASP A 132 17.92 -9.49 4.42
CA ASP A 132 16.73 -8.71 4.79
C ASP A 132 16.13 -8.08 3.52
N ASN A 133 15.00 -8.63 3.05
CA ASN A 133 14.25 -8.05 1.95
C ASN A 133 13.19 -7.07 2.49
N LEU A 134 13.58 -5.81 2.65
CA LEU A 134 12.67 -4.76 3.12
C LEU A 134 11.43 -4.59 2.23
N ASP A 135 11.59 -4.65 0.90
CA ASP A 135 10.48 -4.47 -0.02
C ASP A 135 9.49 -5.64 0.05
N GLY A 136 10.01 -6.86 0.02
CA GLY A 136 9.20 -8.06 0.16
C GLY A 136 8.48 -8.13 1.51
N ALA A 137 9.05 -7.54 2.57
CA ALA A 137 8.41 -7.46 3.87
C ALA A 137 7.43 -6.29 3.99
N LEU A 138 7.71 -5.12 3.41
CA LEU A 138 6.93 -3.88 3.51
C LEU A 138 5.99 -3.67 2.32
N CYS A 139 5.36 -4.75 1.86
CA CYS A 139 4.29 -4.73 0.86
C CYS A 139 2.98 -5.25 1.44
N ARG A 140 1.84 -4.93 0.83
CA ARG A 140 0.58 -5.57 1.20
C ARG A 140 0.57 -6.98 0.61
N LYS A 141 0.29 -7.99 1.44
CA LYS A 141 0.20 -9.39 1.02
C LYS A 141 -1.21 -9.88 1.15
N GLU A 142 -1.71 -10.49 0.08
CA GLU A 142 -3.04 -11.06 0.06
C GLU A 142 -3.03 -12.44 -0.58
N VAL A 143 -3.50 -13.45 0.15
CA VAL A 143 -3.57 -14.82 -0.35
C VAL A 143 -4.76 -14.95 -1.27
N ARG A 144 -4.51 -15.43 -2.49
CA ARG A 144 -5.54 -15.69 -3.51
C ARG A 144 -5.40 -17.11 -4.04
N THR A 145 -6.51 -17.69 -4.47
CA THR A 145 -6.52 -19.03 -5.10
C THR A 145 -6.60 -18.85 -6.60
N LEU A 146 -5.71 -19.51 -7.34
CA LEU A 146 -5.78 -19.55 -8.80
C LEU A 146 -6.95 -20.42 -9.26
N THR A 147 -7.62 -19.99 -10.32
CA THR A 147 -8.60 -20.83 -11.02
C THR A 147 -7.90 -21.92 -11.86
N ASP A 148 -8.68 -22.85 -12.41
CA ASP A 148 -8.16 -23.84 -13.36
C ASP A 148 -7.58 -23.19 -14.63
N ALA A 149 -8.10 -22.01 -15.00
CA ALA A 149 -7.61 -21.20 -16.11
C ALA A 149 -6.41 -20.32 -15.74
N LEU A 150 -5.76 -20.55 -14.59
CA LEU A 150 -4.61 -19.78 -14.09
C LEU A 150 -4.90 -18.28 -13.92
N THR A 151 -6.13 -17.94 -13.58
CA THR A 151 -6.54 -16.55 -13.32
C THR A 151 -6.76 -16.32 -11.83
N LEU A 152 -6.58 -15.08 -11.38
CA LEU A 152 -7.04 -14.59 -10.09
C LEU A 152 -7.60 -13.17 -10.22
N ARG A 153 -8.41 -12.76 -9.25
CA ARG A 153 -8.91 -11.38 -9.16
C ARG A 153 -8.31 -10.69 -7.95
N TYR A 154 -7.89 -9.45 -8.16
CA TYR A 154 -7.43 -8.56 -7.11
C TYR A 154 -7.85 -7.13 -7.44
N ASP A 155 -8.55 -6.48 -6.49
CA ASP A 155 -9.06 -5.10 -6.64
C ASP A 155 -9.81 -4.79 -7.96
N LYS A 156 -10.70 -5.70 -8.37
CA LYS A 156 -11.46 -5.67 -9.65
C LYS A 156 -10.61 -5.73 -10.92
N VAL A 157 -9.33 -6.05 -10.81
CA VAL A 157 -8.47 -6.40 -11.95
C VAL A 157 -8.31 -7.92 -11.99
N MET A 158 -8.45 -8.50 -13.17
CA MET A 158 -8.18 -9.91 -13.42
C MET A 158 -6.71 -10.06 -13.83
N PHE A 159 -6.00 -10.95 -13.16
CA PHE A 159 -4.63 -11.32 -13.47
C PHE A 159 -4.62 -12.73 -14.04
N ILE A 160 -4.00 -12.89 -15.21
CA ILE A 160 -3.89 -14.17 -15.92
C ILE A 160 -2.42 -14.54 -15.93
N LEU A 161 -2.05 -15.65 -15.26
CA LEU A 161 -0.66 -16.09 -15.27
C LEU A 161 -0.28 -16.63 -16.65
N HIS A 162 0.96 -16.37 -17.08
CA HIS A 162 1.49 -17.03 -18.26
C HIS A 162 1.61 -18.53 -18.00
N PRO A 163 1.23 -19.39 -18.98
CA PRO A 163 1.12 -20.83 -18.78
C PRO A 163 2.49 -21.54 -18.83
N THR A 164 3.36 -21.23 -17.87
CA THR A 164 4.61 -21.95 -17.63
C THR A 164 4.34 -23.29 -16.95
N ASP A 165 5.29 -24.23 -17.01
CA ASP A 165 5.14 -25.54 -16.35
C ASP A 165 4.95 -25.42 -14.84
N THR A 166 5.59 -24.42 -14.23
CA THR A 166 5.36 -24.05 -12.84
C THR A 166 3.93 -23.57 -12.63
N ALA A 167 3.47 -22.57 -13.40
CA ALA A 167 2.13 -22.01 -13.23
C ALA A 167 1.01 -23.05 -13.44
N LYS A 168 1.14 -23.95 -14.43
CA LYS A 168 0.19 -25.04 -14.68
C LYS A 168 0.00 -25.95 -13.47
N LYS A 169 1.06 -26.23 -12.72
CA LYS A 169 1.02 -27.02 -11.48
C LYS A 169 0.38 -26.27 -10.29
N LEU A 170 0.09 -24.98 -10.45
CA LEU A 170 -0.51 -24.11 -9.44
C LEU A 170 -2.01 -23.86 -9.65
N ALA A 171 -2.64 -24.47 -10.67
CA ALA A 171 -4.09 -24.46 -10.78
C ALA A 171 -4.74 -24.91 -9.46
N ARG A 172 -5.75 -24.16 -9.00
CA ARG A 172 -6.45 -24.37 -7.70
C ARG A 172 -5.59 -24.20 -6.45
N LYS A 173 -4.31 -23.84 -6.57
CA LYS A 173 -3.43 -23.59 -5.43
C LYS A 173 -3.46 -22.13 -4.99
N LYS A 174 -3.00 -21.91 -3.76
CA LYS A 174 -2.85 -20.58 -3.17
C LYS A 174 -1.56 -19.92 -3.65
N VAL A 175 -1.67 -18.67 -4.02
CA VAL A 175 -0.57 -17.76 -4.34
C VAL A 175 -0.71 -16.49 -3.52
N VAL A 176 0.37 -15.73 -3.38
CA VAL A 176 0.38 -14.47 -2.64
C VAL A 176 0.48 -13.33 -3.64
N VAL A 177 -0.47 -12.40 -3.60
CA VAL A 177 -0.37 -11.12 -4.30
C VAL A 177 0.37 -10.15 -3.38
N CYS A 178 1.53 -9.69 -3.82
CA CYS A 178 2.33 -8.65 -3.18
C CYS A 178 2.07 -7.32 -3.90
N ASP A 179 1.46 -6.37 -3.21
CA ASP A 179 1.11 -5.04 -3.70
C ASP A 179 2.00 -4.01 -2.98
N TYR A 180 2.92 -3.40 -3.71
CA TYR A 180 4.03 -2.63 -3.15
C TYR A 180 3.71 -1.13 -3.03
N PRO A 181 4.31 -0.40 -2.08
CA PRO A 181 4.09 1.05 -1.95
C PRO A 181 4.48 1.89 -3.18
N ASP A 182 5.42 1.38 -3.98
CA ASP A 182 5.87 2.00 -5.24
C ASP A 182 4.99 1.64 -6.45
N GLY A 183 3.85 0.97 -6.24
CA GLY A 183 2.90 0.64 -7.30
C GLY A 183 3.17 -0.68 -8.01
N ARG A 184 4.35 -1.28 -7.81
CA ARG A 184 4.63 -2.62 -8.32
C ARG A 184 3.65 -3.63 -7.74
N LEU A 185 3.37 -4.66 -8.52
CA LEU A 185 2.58 -5.81 -8.09
C LEU A 185 3.26 -7.09 -8.54
N GLU A 186 3.36 -8.06 -7.64
CA GLU A 186 3.93 -9.37 -7.92
C GLU A 186 2.98 -10.46 -7.44
N ILE A 187 2.96 -11.57 -8.17
CA ILE A 187 2.25 -12.78 -7.75
C ILE A 187 3.32 -13.81 -7.44
N ILE A 188 3.40 -14.25 -6.18
CA ILE A 188 4.48 -15.09 -5.67
C ILE A 188 3.92 -16.42 -5.18
N HIS A 189 4.64 -17.50 -5.45
CA HIS A 189 4.41 -18.81 -4.84
C HIS A 189 5.74 -19.39 -4.35
N GLU A 190 5.82 -19.75 -3.07
CA GLU A 190 7.04 -20.33 -2.45
C GLU A 190 8.32 -19.51 -2.71
N GLY A 191 8.19 -18.18 -2.73
CA GLY A 191 9.31 -17.26 -2.98
C GLY A 191 9.62 -17.02 -4.46
N VAL A 192 8.94 -17.70 -5.39
CA VAL A 192 9.13 -17.53 -6.84
C VAL A 192 8.05 -16.60 -7.40
N ALA A 193 8.49 -15.54 -8.10
CA ALA A 193 7.61 -14.64 -8.82
C ALA A 193 7.04 -15.30 -10.10
N LEU A 194 5.74 -15.16 -10.31
CA LEU A 194 5.00 -15.71 -11.44
C LEU A 194 4.69 -14.60 -12.44
N SER A 195 5.04 -14.82 -13.70
CA SER A 195 4.73 -13.89 -14.78
C SER A 195 3.24 -13.88 -15.10
N TYR A 196 2.68 -12.70 -15.37
CA TYR A 196 1.25 -12.52 -15.61
C TYR A 196 0.96 -11.39 -16.61
N LYS A 197 -0.26 -11.40 -17.15
CA LYS A 197 -0.89 -10.28 -17.84
C LYS A 197 -2.11 -9.80 -17.05
N ALA A 198 -2.28 -8.48 -16.93
CA ALA A 198 -3.45 -7.89 -16.29
C ALA A 198 -4.54 -7.54 -17.31
N PHE A 199 -5.79 -7.73 -16.89
CA PHE A 199 -6.99 -7.33 -17.59
C PHE A 199 -7.86 -6.52 -16.63
N ASP A 200 -7.97 -5.22 -16.87
CA ASP A 200 -8.77 -4.32 -16.03
C ASP A 200 -10.25 -4.40 -16.43
N GLU A 201 -11.08 -4.93 -15.54
CA GLU A 201 -12.53 -5.08 -15.77
C GLU A 201 -13.28 -3.73 -15.71
N LEU A 202 -12.65 -2.66 -15.22
CA LEU A 202 -13.22 -1.30 -15.26
C LEU A 202 -13.04 -0.61 -16.61
N ARG A 203 -12.26 -1.17 -17.55
CA ARG A 203 -12.12 -0.57 -18.89
C ARG A 203 -13.46 -0.57 -19.62
N SER A 204 -13.90 0.61 -20.04
CA SER A 204 -15.02 0.79 -20.97
C SER A 204 -14.62 0.29 -22.35
N VAL A 205 -15.59 -0.22 -23.11
CA VAL A 205 -15.36 -0.63 -24.50
C VAL A 205 -15.16 0.64 -25.33
N HIS A 206 -13.92 0.97 -25.71
CA HIS A 206 -13.66 2.08 -26.63
C HIS A 206 -14.23 1.75 -28.02
N ARG A 207 -15.01 2.68 -28.60
CA ARG A 207 -15.54 2.57 -29.96
C ARG A 207 -14.39 2.58 -30.97
N SER A 208 -14.33 1.61 -31.87
CA SER A 208 -13.56 1.72 -33.11
C SER A 208 -14.27 2.68 -34.07
N ALA A 209 -13.53 3.28 -35.02
CA ALA A 209 -14.09 4.18 -36.02
C ALA A 209 -15.30 3.56 -36.72
N ILE A 210 -16.41 4.31 -36.71
CA ILE A 210 -17.74 3.92 -37.18
C ILE A 210 -17.64 3.49 -38.65
N VAL A 211 -17.99 2.25 -38.95
CA VAL A 211 -18.30 1.81 -40.32
C VAL A 211 -19.82 1.90 -40.45
N GLU A 212 -20.30 2.68 -41.42
CA GLU A 212 -21.73 2.91 -41.65
C GLU A 212 -22.49 1.58 -41.75
N ASN A 213 -23.31 1.28 -40.74
CA ASN A 213 -24.23 0.16 -40.79
C ASN A 213 -25.55 0.59 -40.14
N LYS A 214 -26.62 0.61 -40.94
CA LYS A 214 -27.95 1.21 -40.66
C LYS A 214 -28.68 0.70 -39.40
N ARG A 215 -28.08 -0.19 -38.60
CA ARG A 215 -28.67 -0.75 -37.37
C ARG A 215 -27.74 -0.77 -36.15
N LEU A 216 -26.49 -0.29 -36.27
CA LEU A 216 -25.54 -0.31 -35.16
C LEU A 216 -25.65 0.94 -34.26
N ASP A 217 -26.06 2.09 -34.78
CA ASP A 217 -26.06 3.35 -34.03
C ASP A 217 -26.97 3.32 -32.80
N ALA A 218 -28.22 2.84 -32.94
CA ALA A 218 -29.16 2.75 -31.82
C ALA A 218 -28.68 1.80 -30.71
N VAL A 219 -28.03 0.69 -31.08
CA VAL A 219 -27.46 -0.26 -30.10
C VAL A 219 -26.24 0.36 -29.41
N LEU A 220 -25.43 1.12 -30.15
CA LEU A 220 -24.26 1.81 -29.60
C LEU A 220 -24.63 3.00 -28.71
N GLU A 221 -25.71 3.72 -29.00
CA GLU A 221 -26.30 4.74 -28.12
C GLU A 221 -26.83 4.13 -26.83
N MET A 222 -27.59 3.03 -26.91
CA MET A 222 -28.06 2.29 -25.73
C MET A 222 -26.88 1.79 -24.86
N VAL A 223 -25.81 1.29 -25.49
CA VAL A 223 -24.59 0.89 -24.76
C VAL A 223 -23.89 2.08 -24.12
N ALA A 224 -23.89 3.26 -24.77
CA ALA A 224 -23.31 4.47 -24.20
C ALA A 224 -24.11 4.98 -22.99
N GLU A 225 -25.44 5.02 -23.06
CA GLU A 225 -26.30 5.36 -21.93
C GLU A 225 -26.09 4.41 -20.74
N MET A 226 -25.99 3.10 -21.02
CA MET A 226 -25.68 2.09 -19.99
C MET A 226 -24.28 2.26 -19.37
N GLN A 227 -23.31 2.81 -20.12
CA GLN A 227 -21.96 3.08 -19.61
C GLN A 227 -21.89 4.39 -18.80
N VAL A 228 -22.63 5.43 -19.19
CA VAL A 228 -22.72 6.70 -18.44
C VAL A 228 -23.31 6.48 -17.04
N GLY A 229 -24.21 5.51 -16.88
CA GLY A 229 -24.79 5.13 -15.59
C GLY A 229 -23.95 4.17 -14.73
N ARG A 230 -22.75 3.74 -15.16
CA ARG A 230 -21.93 2.78 -14.39
C ARG A 230 -21.16 3.48 -13.27
N ASP A 231 -21.32 2.97 -12.05
CA ASP A 231 -20.49 3.34 -10.89
C ASP A 231 -19.08 2.70 -11.01
N LEU A 232 -18.11 3.47 -11.52
CA LEU A 232 -16.72 3.06 -11.72
C LEU A 232 -15.92 3.13 -10.40
N GLN A 233 -16.31 2.35 -9.40
CA GLN A 233 -15.58 2.23 -8.14
C GLN A 233 -14.69 0.98 -8.11
N ARG A 234 -13.48 1.10 -7.54
CA ARG A 234 -12.64 -0.06 -7.17
C ARG A 234 -13.27 -0.84 -6.00
N SER A 235 -12.64 -1.94 -5.59
CA SER A 235 -13.19 -2.76 -4.51
C SER A 235 -13.14 -2.01 -3.18
N LYS A 236 -14.27 -1.89 -2.48
CA LYS A 236 -14.29 -1.37 -1.09
C LYS A 236 -13.51 -2.24 -0.10
N ARG A 237 -13.17 -3.48 -0.49
CA ARG A 237 -12.31 -4.41 0.27
C ARG A 237 -10.83 -4.30 -0.11
N GLY A 238 -10.50 -3.56 -1.16
CA GLY A 238 -9.13 -3.26 -1.56
C GLY A 238 -8.45 -2.28 -0.60
N PRO A 239 -7.13 -2.12 -0.68
CA PRO A 239 -6.42 -1.14 0.12
C PRO A 239 -6.80 0.28 -0.30
N ARG A 240 -6.72 1.24 0.64
CA ARG A 240 -6.67 2.66 0.29
C ARG A 240 -5.29 2.96 -0.27
N ARG A 241 -5.24 3.56 -1.46
CA ARG A 241 -4.01 3.73 -2.26
C ARG A 241 -3.47 5.16 -2.27
N THR A 242 -3.98 6.06 -1.41
CA THR A 242 -3.52 7.47 -1.37
C THR A 242 -2.02 7.64 -1.11
N GLY A 243 -1.41 6.69 -0.39
CA GLY A 243 0.02 6.65 -0.10
C GLY A 243 0.83 5.72 -1.01
N GLN A 244 0.21 5.19 -2.07
CA GLN A 244 0.86 4.33 -3.05
C GLN A 244 1.13 5.15 -4.32
N THR A 245 2.36 5.08 -4.80
CA THR A 245 2.77 5.79 -6.02
C THR A 245 2.68 4.87 -7.24
N ASP A 246 2.49 5.42 -8.44
CA ASP A 246 2.56 4.72 -9.74
C ASP A 246 1.81 3.37 -9.85
N HIS A 247 0.60 3.29 -9.29
CA HIS A 247 -0.16 2.04 -9.25
C HIS A 247 -1.07 1.85 -10.48
N MET A 248 -1.25 0.60 -10.91
CA MET A 248 -2.13 0.24 -12.04
C MET A 248 -3.65 0.30 -11.75
N PHE A 249 -4.06 0.66 -10.53
CA PHE A 249 -5.46 0.64 -10.09
C PHE A 249 -6.18 2.00 -10.18
N GLY A 250 -5.60 2.98 -10.88
CA GLY A 250 -6.28 4.25 -11.17
C GLY A 250 -7.65 3.99 -11.80
N ILE A 251 -8.64 4.82 -11.50
CA ILE A 251 -9.90 4.77 -12.24
C ILE A 251 -9.58 5.31 -13.63
N PRO A 252 -9.81 4.57 -14.72
CA PRO A 252 -9.57 5.09 -16.06
C PRO A 252 -10.47 6.31 -16.27
N ASP A 253 -9.87 7.47 -16.51
CA ASP A 253 -10.57 8.55 -17.18
C ASP A 253 -10.97 7.99 -18.55
N GLY A 254 -12.23 8.16 -18.97
CA GLY A 254 -12.81 7.50 -20.15
C GLY A 254 -12.15 7.78 -21.51
N ALA A 255 -10.91 8.29 -21.54
CA ALA A 255 -10.13 8.71 -22.68
C ALA A 255 -8.90 7.83 -23.00
N GLU A 256 -8.57 6.77 -22.24
CA GLU A 256 -7.45 5.90 -22.61
C GLU A 256 -7.82 4.84 -23.64
N SER A 257 -7.20 4.95 -24.82
CA SER A 257 -7.37 4.05 -25.97
C SER A 257 -7.17 2.57 -25.60
N ASN A 258 -7.93 1.69 -26.25
CA ASN A 258 -7.75 0.23 -26.20
C ASN A 258 -6.34 -0.15 -26.67
N GLY A 259 -5.38 -0.19 -25.74
CA GLY A 259 -4.02 -0.65 -25.97
C GLY A 259 -3.99 -2.13 -26.33
N TYR A 260 -4.29 -2.46 -27.57
CA TYR A 260 -3.57 -3.51 -28.28
C TYR A 260 -2.21 -2.92 -28.63
N VAL A 261 -1.22 -3.15 -27.78
CA VAL A 261 0.17 -3.11 -28.23
C VAL A 261 0.28 -4.27 -29.23
N ARG A 262 0.59 -3.95 -30.49
CA ARG A 262 0.96 -4.93 -31.51
C ARG A 262 2.20 -5.71 -31.11
#